data_AF-A0A8R1IL14-F1
#
_entry.id   AF-A0A8R1IL14-F1
#
_cell.length_a   1.000
_cell.length_b   1.000
_cell.length_c   1.000
_cell.angle_alpha   90.00
_cell.angle_beta   90.00
_cell.angle_gamma   90.00
#
_symmetry.space_group_name_H-M   'P 1'
#
loop_
_entity.id
_entity.type
_entity.pdbx_description
1 polymer ?
#
loop_
_entity_poly.entity_id
_entity_poly.type
_entity_poly.pdbx_seq_one_letter_code
_entity_poly.pdbx_strand_id
1 'polypeptide(L)'
;MSRPGAWSRVGSNLWKYLKGDVSKKHYVAEDAAGNRFYEISNSRQNVSRGFDSPTSGAQIEPDIEWQAWLRGTRRFPPSDQEISFNRMKQQVSRFFLKFL
;
A
#
# COMPACT_ATOMS: atom_id res chain seq x y z
N MET A 1 20.55 28.72 -17.66
CA MET A 1 20.28 28.48 -16.22
C MET A 1 21.49 27.82 -15.59
N SER A 2 22.09 28.40 -14.55
CA SER A 2 23.19 27.81 -13.78
C SER A 2 22.69 26.65 -12.91
N ARG A 3 23.48 25.58 -12.79
CA ARG A 3 23.11 24.42 -11.96
C ARG A 3 23.18 24.82 -10.48
N PRO A 4 22.18 24.49 -9.65
CA PRO A 4 22.20 24.80 -8.22
C PRO A 4 23.47 24.26 -7.55
N GLY A 5 24.17 25.10 -6.79
CA GLY A 5 25.38 24.72 -6.06
C GLY A 5 25.11 23.71 -4.94
N ALA A 6 26.15 23.02 -4.46
CA ALA A 6 26.03 21.98 -3.43
C ALA A 6 25.33 22.48 -2.15
N TRP A 7 25.67 23.70 -1.68
CA TRP A 7 25.06 24.32 -0.51
C TRP A 7 23.57 24.65 -0.69
N SER A 8 23.12 24.92 -1.91
CA SER A 8 21.69 25.10 -2.21
C SER A 8 20.91 23.80 -2.01
N ARG A 9 21.49 22.64 -2.34
CA ARG A 9 20.87 21.33 -2.06
C ARG A 9 20.82 21.01 -0.57
N VAL A 10 21.88 21.31 0.16
CA VAL A 10 21.92 21.13 1.63
C VAL A 10 20.85 21.99 2.29
N GLY A 11 20.81 23.29 1.96
CA GLY A 11 19.82 24.22 2.53
C GLY A 11 18.39 23.83 2.20
N SER A 12 18.09 23.45 0.96
CA SER A 12 16.75 23.01 0.57
C SER A 12 16.31 21.71 1.26
N ASN A 13 17.21 20.76 1.49
CA ASN A 13 16.89 19.55 2.25
C ASN A 13 16.64 19.87 3.73
N LEU A 14 17.46 20.71 4.36
CA LEU A 14 17.28 21.14 5.75
C LEU A 14 15.93 21.86 5.95
N TRP A 15 15.59 22.77 5.02
CA TRP A 15 14.34 23.53 5.08
C TRP A 15 13.09 22.66 4.94
N LYS A 16 13.17 21.53 4.21
CA LYS A 16 12.07 20.55 4.12
C LYS A 16 11.79 19.87 5.47
N TYR A 17 12.83 19.58 6.26
CA TYR A 17 12.65 19.03 7.61
C TYR A 17 12.07 20.08 8.56
N LEU A 18 12.57 21.32 8.51
CA LEU A 18 12.06 22.43 9.33
C LEU A 18 10.59 22.75 9.06
N LYS A 19 10.13 22.62 7.81
CA LYS A 19 8.72 22.83 7.44
C LYS A 19 7.77 21.70 7.86
N GLY A 20 8.29 20.59 8.39
CA GLY A 20 7.45 19.43 8.75
C GLY A 20 6.75 18.80 7.54
N ASP A 21 7.33 18.92 6.34
CA ASP A 21 6.78 18.36 5.11
C ASP A 21 7.10 16.85 5.04
N VAL A 22 6.51 16.10 5.96
CA VAL A 22 6.64 14.66 6.13
C VAL A 22 5.53 13.93 5.40
N SER A 23 5.82 12.71 4.95
CA SER A 23 4.82 11.83 4.36
C SER A 23 3.68 11.59 5.35
N LYS A 24 2.43 11.75 4.91
CA LYS A 24 1.24 11.50 5.74
C LYS A 24 0.55 10.24 5.25
N LYS A 25 0.20 9.35 6.18
CA LYS A 25 -0.60 8.15 5.92
C LYS A 25 -2.07 8.47 6.15
N HIS A 26 -2.91 8.24 5.14
CA HIS A 26 -4.36 8.32 5.20
C HIS A 26 -4.91 6.90 5.27
N TYR A 27 -5.57 6.55 6.37
CA TYR A 27 -6.16 5.22 6.54
C TYR A 27 -7.24 4.96 5.48
N VAL A 28 -7.20 3.77 4.90
CA VAL A 28 -8.16 3.32 3.87
C VAL A 28 -9.04 2.21 4.41
N ALA A 29 -8.43 1.11 4.85
CA ALA A 29 -9.15 -0.06 5.34
C ALA A 29 -8.24 -1.01 6.12
N GLU A 30 -8.85 -2.06 6.66
CA GLU A 30 -8.19 -3.20 7.28
C GLU A 30 -8.72 -4.49 6.65
N ASP A 31 -7.84 -5.46 6.35
CA ASP A 31 -8.27 -6.77 5.84
C ASP A 31 -8.63 -7.74 6.97
N ALA A 32 -9.13 -8.92 6.60
CA ALA A 32 -9.46 -9.97 7.55
C ALA A 32 -8.25 -10.52 8.34
N ALA A 33 -7.02 -10.24 7.89
CA ALA A 33 -5.78 -10.63 8.56
C ALA A 33 -5.26 -9.54 9.51
N GLY A 34 -5.92 -8.37 9.58
CA GLY A 34 -5.51 -7.25 10.42
C GLY A 34 -4.43 -6.36 9.80
N ASN A 35 -4.18 -6.48 8.49
CA ASN A 35 -3.30 -5.56 7.77
C ASN A 35 -4.03 -4.24 7.55
N ARG A 36 -3.40 -3.13 7.93
CA ARG A 36 -3.97 -1.79 7.77
C ARG A 36 -3.39 -1.11 6.54
N PHE A 37 -4.25 -0.64 5.65
CA PHE A 37 -3.88 -0.06 4.35
C PHE A 37 -4.01 1.46 4.37
N TYR A 38 -3.08 2.13 3.67
CA TYR A 38 -2.98 3.59 3.66
C TYR A 38 -2.67 4.15 2.27
N GLU A 39 -3.21 5.33 1.99
CA GLU A 39 -2.69 6.23 0.96
C GLU A 39 -1.64 7.15 1.56
N ILE A 40 -0.54 7.35 0.84
CA ILE A 40 0.60 8.15 1.29
C ILE A 40 0.63 9.44 0.49
N SER A 41 0.36 10.56 1.16
CA SER A 41 0.54 11.89 0.60
C SER A 41 1.92 12.44 0.96
N ASN A 42 2.44 13.35 0.14
CA ASN A 42 3.76 13.97 0.31
C ASN A 42 4.92 12.98 0.43
N SER A 43 4.79 11.81 -0.21
CA SER A 43 5.88 10.84 -0.26
C SER A 43 7.06 11.40 -1.05
N ARG A 44 8.25 11.32 -0.45
CA ARG A 44 9.51 11.64 -1.13
C ARG A 44 9.99 10.51 -2.05
N GLN A 45 9.31 9.36 -1.98
CA GLN A 45 9.55 8.19 -2.82
C GLN A 45 8.44 8.08 -3.87
N ASN A 46 8.67 7.29 -4.92
CA ASN A 46 7.63 6.96 -5.90
C ASN A 46 6.66 5.89 -5.37
N VAL A 47 6.17 6.10 -4.13
CA VAL A 47 5.28 5.20 -3.40
C VAL A 47 4.14 6.04 -2.86
N SER A 48 2.93 5.77 -3.35
CA SER A 48 1.70 6.48 -2.97
C SER A 48 0.76 5.64 -2.10
N ARG A 49 1.09 4.36 -1.87
CA ARG A 49 0.27 3.39 -1.14
C ARG A 49 1.15 2.49 -0.29
N GLY A 50 0.64 2.04 0.85
CA GLY A 50 1.36 1.13 1.74
C GLY A 50 0.43 0.41 2.69
N PHE A 51 0.99 -0.54 3.43
CA PHE A 51 0.29 -1.22 4.50
C PHE A 51 1.22 -1.42 5.70
N ASP A 52 0.62 -1.53 6.88
CA ASP A 52 1.30 -1.96 8.10
C ASP A 52 0.70 -3.30 8.52
N SER A 53 1.55 -4.30 8.76
CA SER A 53 1.13 -5.59 9.33
C SER A 53 0.50 -5.42 10.72
N PRO A 54 -0.33 -6.38 11.17
CA PRO A 54 -0.87 -6.38 12.52
C PRO A 54 0.24 -6.31 13.57
N THR A 55 0.00 -5.57 14.66
CA THR A 55 1.00 -5.30 15.71
C THR A 55 1.39 -6.54 16.50
N SER A 56 0.53 -7.56 16.54
CA SER A 56 0.79 -8.84 17.19
C SER A 56 0.45 -9.99 16.26
N GLY A 57 1.34 -10.97 16.16
CA GLY A 57 1.11 -12.19 15.38
C GLY A 57 2.09 -12.37 14.22
N ALA A 58 1.82 -13.37 13.39
CA ALA A 58 2.59 -13.61 12.18
C ALA A 58 2.35 -12.47 11.18
N GLN A 59 3.40 -12.06 10.47
CA GLN A 59 3.24 -11.14 9.34
C GLN A 59 2.57 -11.89 8.19
N ILE A 60 1.28 -11.62 8.02
CA ILE A 60 0.47 -12.22 6.95
C ILE A 60 0.51 -11.27 5.77
N GLU A 61 0.98 -11.79 4.65
CA GLU A 61 0.98 -11.07 3.38
C GLU A 61 -0.47 -10.72 2.97
N PRO A 62 -0.73 -9.52 2.44
CA PRO A 62 -2.06 -9.14 1.96
C PRO A 62 -2.61 -10.07 0.89
N ASP A 63 -3.93 -10.19 0.82
CA ASP A 63 -4.61 -10.89 -0.27
C ASP A 63 -4.25 -10.30 -1.65
N ILE A 64 -4.42 -11.11 -2.71
CA ILE A 64 -4.00 -10.75 -4.07
C ILE A 64 -4.64 -9.47 -4.58
N GLU A 65 -5.89 -9.21 -4.20
CA GLU A 65 -6.58 -7.97 -4.49
C GLU A 65 -5.84 -6.81 -3.84
N TRP A 66 -5.60 -6.87 -2.53
CA TRP A 66 -4.87 -5.83 -1.80
C TRP A 66 -3.47 -5.59 -2.35
N GLN A 67 -2.75 -6.64 -2.75
CA GLN A 67 -1.48 -6.52 -3.47
C GLN A 67 -1.61 -5.77 -4.80
N ALA A 68 -2.65 -6.03 -5.59
CA ALA A 68 -2.91 -5.29 -6.83
C ALA A 68 -3.17 -3.80 -6.58
N TRP A 69 -3.86 -3.47 -5.47
CA TRP A 69 -4.04 -2.07 -5.08
C TRP A 69 -2.73 -1.41 -4.67
N LEU A 70 -1.91 -2.09 -3.85
CA LEU A 70 -0.61 -1.59 -3.43
C LEU A 70 0.34 -1.34 -4.62
N ARG A 71 0.30 -2.20 -5.64
CA ARG A 71 1.09 -2.06 -6.87
C ARG A 71 0.59 -0.97 -7.82
N GLY A 72 -0.59 -0.41 -7.57
CA GLY A 72 -1.18 0.59 -8.46
C GLY A 72 -1.82 0.02 -9.73
N THR A 73 -1.91 -1.30 -9.89
CA THR A 73 -2.55 -1.91 -11.07
C THR A 73 -4.06 -1.68 -11.10
N ARG A 74 -4.66 -1.36 -9.94
CA ARG A 74 -6.05 -0.91 -9.82
C ARG A 74 -6.17 0.43 -9.12
N ARG A 75 -7.19 1.19 -9.49
CA ARG A 75 -7.39 2.55 -8.98
C ARG A 75 -7.99 2.56 -7.57
N PHE A 76 -9.00 1.74 -7.32
CA PHE A 76 -9.76 1.70 -6.07
C PHE A 76 -9.36 0.50 -5.20
N PRO A 77 -9.44 0.62 -3.86
CA PRO A 77 -9.26 -0.51 -2.95
C PRO A 77 -10.33 -1.59 -3.21
N PRO A 78 -10.11 -2.85 -2.78
CA PRO A 78 -11.10 -3.91 -2.93
C PRO A 78 -12.30 -3.63 -2.03
N SER A 79 -13.44 -4.18 -2.41
CA SER A 79 -14.57 -4.34 -1.49
C SER A 79 -14.57 -5.72 -0.86
N ASP A 80 -15.16 -5.85 0.33
CA ASP A 80 -15.33 -7.15 0.99
C ASP A 80 -16.19 -8.12 0.16
N GLN A 81 -17.17 -7.59 -0.56
CA GLN A 81 -18.02 -8.37 -1.47
C GLN A 81 -17.19 -8.95 -2.64
N GLU A 82 -16.31 -8.15 -3.24
CA GLU A 82 -15.41 -8.62 -4.29
C GLU A 82 -14.47 -9.73 -3.79
N ILE A 83 -13.85 -9.51 -2.63
CA ILE A 83 -12.91 -10.48 -2.02
C ILE A 83 -13.64 -11.80 -1.72
N SER A 84 -14.81 -11.74 -1.08
CA SER A 84 -15.60 -12.94 -0.74
C SER A 84 -16.01 -13.73 -1.99
N PHE A 85 -16.43 -13.04 -3.05
CA PHE A 85 -16.80 -13.67 -4.31
C PHE A 85 -15.61 -14.34 -5.01
N ASN A 86 -14.45 -13.69 -5.03
CA ASN A 86 -13.23 -14.26 -5.60
C ASN A 86 -12.74 -15.47 -4.81
N ARG A 87 -12.81 -15.42 -3.47
CA ARG A 87 -12.48 -16.58 -2.62
C ARG A 87 -13.37 -17.78 -2.93
N MET A 88 -14.68 -17.58 -3.09
CA MET A 88 -15.60 -18.66 -3.48
C MET A 88 -15.20 -19.28 -4.83
N LYS A 89 -14.92 -18.44 -5.84
CA LYS A 89 -14.46 -18.92 -7.15
C LYS A 89 -13.18 -19.74 -7.07
N GLN A 90 -12.20 -19.30 -6.29
CA GLN A 90 -10.94 -20.01 -6.10
C GLN A 90 -11.15 -21.37 -5.42
N GLN A 91 -12.05 -21.46 -4.43
CA GLN A 91 -12.38 -22.72 -3.77
C GLN A 91 -13.01 -23.73 -4.74
N VAL A 92 -13.99 -23.29 -5.54
CA VAL A 92 -14.65 -24.16 -6.54
C VAL A 92 -13.65 -24.65 -7.59
N SER A 93 -12.83 -23.75 -8.13
CA SER A 93 -11.81 -24.13 -9.12
C SER A 93 -10.79 -25.12 -8.55
N ARG A 94 -10.31 -24.89 -7.32
CA ARG A 94 -9.36 -25.78 -6.65
C ARG A 94 -9.98 -27.13 -6.33
N PHE A 95 -11.27 -27.17 -6.01
CA PHE A 95 -12.00 -28.42 -5.82
C PHE A 95 -12.05 -29.20 -7.13
N PHE A 96 -12.48 -28.58 -8.23
CA PHE A 96 -12.59 -29.23 -9.54
C PHE A 96 -11.25 -29.82 -10.03
N LEU A 97 -10.14 -29.10 -9.82
CA LEU A 97 -8.79 -29.57 -10.17
C LEU A 97 -8.30 -30.78 -9.36
N LYS A 98 -8.91 -31.09 -8.21
CA LYS A 98 -8.55 -32.28 -7.41
C LYS A 98 -9.23 -33.57 -7.87
N PHE A 99 -10.21 -33.48 -8.77
CA PHE A 99 -10.98 -34.62 -9.29
C PHE A 99 -10.71 -34.92 -10.77
N LEU A 100 -9.66 -34.30 -11.34
CA LEU A 100 -9.07 -34.64 -12.64
C LEU A 100 -7.72 -35.33 -12.40
#